data_AF-A0A932UN34-F1
#
_entry.id   AF-A0A932UN34-F1
#
_cell.length_a   1.000
_cell.length_b   1.000
_cell.length_c   1.000
_cell.angle_alpha   90.00
_cell.angle_beta   90.00
_cell.angle_gamma   90.00
#
_symmetry.space_group_name_H-M   'P 1'
#
loop_
_entity.id
_entity.type
_entity.pdbx_description
1 polymer ?
#
loop_
_entity_poly.entity_id
_entity_poly.type
_entity_poly.pdbx_seq_one_letter_code
_entity_poly.pdbx_strand_id
1 'polypeptide(L)'
;MYDEEAVKAFQPVERIVQAFNLPLILQRKFTGILNAMEMQFEDGRWDERVLDALQSALLSLTDAVGVSHQRRDLEQALQRFRAHLRQRRSL
;
A
#
# COMPACT_ATOMS: atom_id res chain seq x y z
N MET A 1 -3.56 19.61 4.73
CA MET A 1 -3.99 19.18 6.08
C MET A 1 -3.74 17.69 6.11
N TYR A 2 -3.17 17.16 7.19
CA TYR A 2 -2.85 15.73 7.25
C TYR A 2 -4.15 14.89 7.28
N ASP A 3 -4.31 13.95 6.36
CA ASP A 3 -5.45 13.04 6.29
C ASP A 3 -5.21 11.79 7.15
N GLU A 4 -5.42 11.95 8.46
CA GLU A 4 -5.26 10.85 9.43
C GLU A 4 -6.10 9.62 9.11
N GLU A 5 -7.29 9.83 8.55
CA GLU A 5 -8.23 8.75 8.29
C GLU A 5 -7.79 7.92 7.08
N ALA A 6 -7.28 8.56 6.02
CA ALA A 6 -6.67 7.86 4.90
C ALA A 6 -5.44 7.04 5.36
N VAL A 7 -4.61 7.60 6.24
CA VAL A 7 -3.44 6.90 6.79
C VAL A 7 -3.87 5.71 7.67
N LYS A 8 -4.85 5.88 8.56
CA LYS A 8 -5.40 4.77 9.34
C LYS A 8 -5.98 3.66 8.44
N ALA A 9 -6.65 4.03 7.34
CA ALA A 9 -7.19 3.07 6.38
C ALA A 9 -6.09 2.30 5.62
N PHE A 10 -4.86 2.83 5.57
CA PHE A 10 -3.71 2.18 4.93
C PHE A 10 -3.00 1.16 5.84
N GLN A 11 -3.07 1.32 7.17
CA GLN A 11 -2.41 0.44 8.15
C GLN A 11 -2.60 -1.07 7.92
N PRO A 12 -3.77 -1.59 7.48
CA PRO A 12 -3.92 -3.02 7.17
C PRO A 12 -2.96 -3.52 6.08
N VAL A 13 -2.66 -2.69 5.08
CA VAL A 13 -1.70 -3.01 4.01
C VAL A 13 -0.29 -3.16 4.59
N GLU A 14 0.11 -2.23 5.45
CA GLU A 14 1.42 -2.25 6.12
C GLU A 14 1.60 -3.48 7.00
N ARG A 15 0.58 -3.82 7.80
CA ARG A 15 0.61 -4.99 8.69
C ARG A 15 0.79 -6.30 7.93
N ILE A 16 0.14 -6.43 6.77
CA ILE A 16 0.30 -7.61 5.90
C ILE A 16 1.75 -7.71 5.42
N VAL A 17 2.31 -6.60 4.91
CA VAL A 17 3.69 -6.57 4.43
C VAL A 17 4.71 -6.83 5.55
N GLN A 18 4.47 -6.31 6.76
CA GLN A 18 5.30 -6.59 7.93
C GLN A 18 5.27 -8.07 8.32
N ALA A 19 4.15 -8.77 8.08
CA ALA A 19 4.00 -10.19 8.36
C ALA A 19 4.69 -11.12 7.33
N PHE A 20 5.32 -10.57 6.29
CA PHE A 20 6.06 -11.37 5.29
C PHE A 20 7.35 -11.98 5.87
N ASN A 21 7.80 -11.56 7.07
CA ASN A 21 9.00 -12.08 7.75
C ASN A 21 10.25 -12.10 6.86
N LEU A 22 10.43 -11.02 6.08
CA LEU A 22 11.49 -10.91 5.09
C LEU A 22 12.85 -10.53 5.72
N PRO A 23 13.98 -10.91 5.08
CA PRO A 23 15.27 -10.31 5.36
C PRO A 23 15.23 -8.77 5.26
N LEU A 24 15.99 -8.09 6.13
CA LEU A 24 15.98 -6.63 6.27
C LEU A 24 16.12 -5.89 4.92
N ILE A 25 17.00 -6.35 4.03
CA ILE A 25 17.21 -5.69 2.73
C ILE A 25 15.97 -5.73 1.83
N LEU A 26 15.17 -6.81 1.91
CA LEU A 26 13.93 -6.95 1.16
C LEU A 26 12.82 -6.16 1.83
N GLN A 27 12.73 -6.19 3.16
CA GLN A 27 11.79 -5.36 3.92
C GLN A 27 11.93 -3.87 3.57
N ARG A 28 13.17 -3.36 3.44
CA ARG A 28 13.42 -1.96 3.04
C ARG A 28 12.82 -1.60 1.67
N LYS A 29 12.79 -2.54 0.71
CA LYS A 29 12.17 -2.30 -0.61
C LYS A 29 10.66 -2.12 -0.47
N PHE A 30 10.01 -2.97 0.32
CA PHE A 30 8.58 -2.84 0.61
C PHE A 30 8.27 -1.55 1.37
N THR A 31 9.01 -1.24 2.42
CA THR A 31 8.84 0.00 3.20
C THR A 31 8.97 1.24 2.33
N GLY A 32 9.93 1.27 1.39
CA GLY A 32 10.06 2.39 0.45
C GLY A 32 8.80 2.62 -0.40
N ILE A 33 8.16 1.54 -0.86
CA ILE A 33 6.91 1.62 -1.63
C ILE A 33 5.74 2.04 -0.73
N LEU A 34 5.62 1.47 0.48
CA LEU A 34 4.57 1.83 1.44
C LEU A 34 4.63 3.32 1.80
N ASN A 35 5.81 3.83 2.14
CA ASN A 35 5.98 5.25 2.44
C ASN A 35 5.66 6.14 1.23
N ALA A 36 6.07 5.72 0.03
CA ALA A 36 5.72 6.43 -1.21
C ALA A 36 4.22 6.47 -1.45
N MET A 37 3.50 5.39 -1.11
CA MET A 37 2.05 5.35 -1.17
C MET A 37 1.43 6.28 -0.12
N GLU A 38 1.86 6.23 1.14
CA GLU A 38 1.38 7.10 2.21
C GLU A 38 1.47 8.58 1.85
N MET A 39 2.63 9.00 1.36
CA MET A 39 2.87 10.37 0.90
C MET A 39 1.93 10.82 -0.23
N GLN A 40 1.31 9.90 -0.99
CA GLN A 40 0.34 10.30 -2.01
C GLN A 40 -0.97 10.79 -1.43
N PHE A 41 -1.39 10.33 -0.26
CA PHE A 41 -2.72 10.63 0.27
C PHE A 41 -2.70 11.31 1.63
N GLU A 42 -1.53 11.44 2.28
CA GLU A 42 -1.39 12.12 3.56
C GLU A 42 -1.80 13.60 3.53
N ASP A 43 -1.77 14.26 2.36
CA ASP A 43 -2.14 15.66 2.22
C ASP A 43 -3.57 15.86 1.64
N GLY A 44 -4.30 14.76 1.43
CA GLY A 44 -5.64 14.74 0.82
C GLY A 44 -5.66 14.87 -0.71
N ARG A 45 -4.50 14.81 -1.39
CA ARG A 45 -4.39 14.93 -2.86
C ARG A 45 -3.50 13.83 -3.44
N TRP A 46 -4.11 12.86 -4.14
CA TRP A 46 -3.37 11.80 -4.81
C TRP A 46 -3.58 11.78 -6.33
N ASP A 47 -2.56 11.33 -7.07
CA ASP A 47 -2.68 10.93 -8.47
C ASP A 47 -2.95 9.42 -8.57
N GLU A 48 -4.07 9.04 -9.17
CA GLU A 48 -4.46 7.63 -9.33
C GLU A 48 -3.41 6.82 -10.08
N ARG A 49 -2.71 7.41 -11.07
CA ARG A 49 -1.69 6.73 -11.87
C ARG A 49 -0.44 6.43 -11.03
N VAL A 50 -0.08 7.33 -10.13
CA VAL A 50 1.05 7.11 -9.22
C VAL A 50 0.72 6.00 -8.23
N LEU A 51 -0.49 6.02 -7.65
CA LEU A 51 -0.93 4.93 -6.79
C LEU A 51 -1.02 3.59 -7.54
N ASP A 52 -1.48 3.58 -8.80
CA ASP A 52 -1.55 2.35 -9.62
C ASP A 52 -0.16 1.76 -9.84
N ALA A 53 0.81 2.61 -10.19
CA ALA A 53 2.20 2.20 -10.36
C ALA A 53 2.81 1.65 -9.07
N LEU A 54 2.59 2.31 -7.94
CA LEU A 54 3.11 1.86 -6.63
C LEU A 54 2.46 0.55 -6.18
N GLN A 55 1.15 0.38 -6.38
CA GLN A 55 0.46 -0.87 -6.10
C GLN A 55 0.98 -2.01 -6.98
N SER A 56 1.15 -1.76 -8.28
CA SER A 56 1.72 -2.74 -9.20
C SER A 56 3.14 -3.16 -8.80
N ALA A 57 3.97 -2.19 -8.39
CA ALA A 57 5.31 -2.46 -7.88
C ALA A 57 5.27 -3.29 -6.59
N LEU A 58 4.39 -2.97 -5.65
CA LEU A 58 4.24 -3.70 -4.38
C LEU A 58 3.85 -5.17 -4.62
N LEU A 59 2.87 -5.40 -5.50
CA LEU A 59 2.41 -6.74 -5.85
C LEU A 59 3.47 -7.53 -6.61
N SER A 60 4.12 -6.92 -7.60
CA SER A 60 5.19 -7.57 -8.38
C SER A 60 6.37 -7.96 -7.49
N LEU A 61 6.66 -7.17 -6.45
CA LEU A 61 7.72 -7.47 -5.50
C LEU A 61 7.41 -8.74 -4.69
N THR A 62 6.14 -9.08 -4.44
CA THR A 62 5.77 -10.32 -3.73
C THR A 62 6.21 -11.58 -4.49
N ASP A 63 6.12 -11.55 -5.82
CA ASP A 63 6.58 -12.65 -6.67
C ASP A 63 8.10 -12.72 -6.73
N ALA A 64 8.76 -11.56 -6.84
CA ALA A 64 10.21 -11.48 -6.89
C ALA A 64 10.91 -11.99 -5.62
N VAL A 65 10.26 -11.91 -4.46
CA VAL A 65 10.83 -12.33 -3.17
C VAL A 65 10.28 -13.65 -2.62
N GLY A 66 9.42 -14.35 -3.36
CA GLY A 66 8.90 -15.67 -2.99
C GLY A 66 7.79 -15.67 -1.94
N VAL A 67 7.05 -14.56 -1.78
CA VAL A 67 5.89 -14.45 -0.86
C VAL A 67 4.55 -14.38 -1.60
N SER A 68 4.48 -14.90 -2.83
CA SER A 68 3.26 -14.92 -3.65
C SER A 68 2.04 -15.55 -2.96
N HIS A 69 2.25 -16.45 -2.00
CA HIS A 69 1.15 -17.06 -1.23
C HIS A 69 0.38 -16.03 -0.37
N GLN A 70 1.01 -14.91 0.00
CA GLN A 70 0.38 -13.80 0.74
C GLN A 70 -0.15 -12.69 -0.20
N ARG A 71 0.10 -12.80 -1.50
CA ARG A 71 -0.27 -11.79 -2.51
C ARG A 71 -1.77 -11.51 -2.53
N ARG A 72 -2.60 -12.55 -2.40
CA ARG A 72 -4.07 -12.42 -2.44
C ARG A 72 -4.60 -11.55 -1.30
N ASP A 73 -4.05 -11.70 -0.10
CA ASP A 73 -4.47 -10.91 1.06
C ASP A 73 -4.05 -9.45 0.90
N LEU A 74 -2.84 -9.22 0.37
CA LEU A 74 -2.36 -7.90 0.03
C LEU A 74 -3.22 -7.21 -1.04
N GLU A 75 -3.58 -7.92 -2.13
CA GLU A 75 -4.47 -7.41 -3.18
C GLU A 75 -5.84 -7.00 -2.61
N GLN A 76 -6.43 -7.82 -1.73
CA GLN A 76 -7.71 -7.50 -1.10
C GLN A 76 -7.60 -6.27 -0.19
N ALA A 77 -6.53 -6.14 0.58
CA ALA A 77 -6.31 -4.97 1.43
C ALA A 77 -6.16 -3.69 0.59
N LEU A 78 -5.39 -3.75 -0.51
CA LEU A 78 -5.23 -2.65 -1.45
C LEU A 78 -6.55 -2.25 -2.13
N GLN A 79 -7.40 -3.22 -2.49
CA GLN A 79 -8.72 -2.95 -3.05
C GLN A 79 -9.65 -2.24 -2.06
N ARG A 80 -9.67 -2.69 -0.79
CA ARG A 80 -10.45 -2.05 0.28
C ARG A 80 -9.97 -0.62 0.52
N PHE A 81 -8.65 -0.43 0.57
CA PHE A 81 -8.05 0.89 0.70
C PHE A 81 -8.44 1.82 -0.46
N ARG A 82 -8.41 1.34 -1.71
CA ARG A 82 -8.85 2.12 -2.88
C ARG A 82 -10.33 2.49 -2.83
N ALA A 83 -11.19 1.57 -2.40
CA ALA A 83 -12.60 1.86 -2.22
C ALA A 83 -12.80 2.99 -1.19
N HIS A 84 -12.04 2.96 -0.09
CA HIS A 84 -12.05 4.01 0.92
C HIS A 84 -11.61 5.38 0.34
N LEU A 85 -10.48 5.44 -0.38
CA LEU A 85 -10.02 6.70 -1.00
C LEU A 85 -11.05 7.28 -1.98
N ARG A 86 -11.68 6.44 -2.81
CA ARG A 86 -12.70 6.90 -3.77
C ARG A 86 -13.94 7.48 -3.07
N GLN A 87 -14.38 6.88 -1.97
CA GLN A 87 -15.48 7.42 -1.16
C GLN A 87 -15.15 8.79 -0.57
N ARG A 88 -13.89 8.99 -0.15
CA ARG A 88 -13.43 10.29 0.36
C ARG A 88 -13.39 11.36 -0.72
N ARG A 89 -13.00 11.02 -1.95
CA ARG A 89 -12.94 11.98 -3.06
C ARG A 89 -14.33 12.48 -3.50
N SER A 90 -15.37 11.72 -3.22
CA SER A 90 -16.76 12.10 -3.52
C SER A 90 -17.44 12.97 -2.46
N LEU A 91 -16.75 13.26 -1.36
CA LEU A 91 -17.21 14.14 -0.26
C LEU A 91 -16.52 15.51 -0.35
#